data_AF-A0AAE9Z090-F1
#
_entry.id   AF-A0AAE9Z090-F1
#
_cell.length_a   1.000
_cell.length_b   1.000
_cell.length_c   1.000
_cell.angle_alpha   90.00
_cell.angle_beta   90.00
_cell.angle_gamma   90.00
#
_symmetry.space_group_name_H-M   'P 1'
#
loop_
_entity.id
_entity.type
_entity.pdbx_description
1 polymer ?
#
loop_
_entity_poly.entity_id
_entity_poly.type
_entity_poly.pdbx_seq_one_letter_code
_entity_poly.pdbx_strand_id
1 'polypeptide(L)'
;MRLLLLLIATVLLCSCATRVTSLKNNENFVLEQGKGYVLFGIQTNQNLKTIYITGPQDIQLTSKDIKEGTNYLLIDLEAGIYTLDRLMLDNLWQLVLNDEQNWQFEVSEGQISYVGHLEVIRRGNWYPKVNIELVNRSSEALEFLEKDYSNILMRNSVVYGGPGQDRFFEFLADLSGE
;
A
#
# COMPACT_ATOMS: atom_id res chain seq x y z
N MET A 1 33.82 -18.85 19.68
CA MET A 1 33.70 -17.60 18.89
C MET A 1 33.11 -17.82 17.49
N ARG A 2 33.68 -18.70 16.63
CA ARG A 2 33.13 -18.96 15.28
C ARG A 2 31.68 -19.48 15.27
N LEU A 3 31.31 -20.35 16.21
CA LEU A 3 29.93 -20.85 16.32
C LEU A 3 28.93 -19.77 16.75
N LEU A 4 29.36 -18.79 17.57
CA LEU A 4 28.50 -17.69 18.04
C LEU A 4 28.21 -16.70 16.90
N LEU A 5 29.21 -16.42 16.06
CA LEU A 5 29.07 -15.60 14.85
C LEU A 5 28.14 -16.24 13.82
N LEU A 6 28.20 -17.57 13.66
CA LEU A 6 27.26 -18.31 12.80
C LEU A 6 25.83 -18.27 13.33
N LEU A 7 25.64 -18.36 14.66
CA LEU A 7 24.32 -18.30 15.27
C LEU A 7 23.66 -16.91 15.14
N ILE A 8 24.45 -15.84 15.26
CA ILE A 8 23.99 -14.46 15.07
C ILE A 8 23.63 -14.20 13.60
N ALA A 9 24.41 -14.74 12.66
CA ALA A 9 24.13 -14.62 11.23
C ALA A 9 22.82 -15.32 10.81
N THR A 10 22.45 -16.45 11.45
CA THR A 10 21.20 -17.13 11.15
C THR A 10 19.95 -16.41 11.66
N VAL A 11 20.05 -15.59 12.71
CA VAL A 11 18.90 -14.83 13.23
C VAL A 11 18.56 -13.63 12.34
N LEU A 12 19.54 -13.07 11.63
CA LEU A 12 19.36 -11.94 10.71
C LEU A 12 18.68 -12.31 9.38
N LEU A 13 18.53 -13.60 9.06
CA LEU A 13 17.98 -14.07 7.79
C LEU A 13 16.47 -14.41 7.84
N CYS A 14 15.82 -14.26 8.99
CA CYS A 14 14.37 -14.42 9.09
C CYS A 14 13.63 -13.14 8.69
N SER A 15 13.66 -12.76 7.40
CA SER A 15 12.63 -11.84 6.87
C SER A 15 11.33 -12.64 6.74
N CYS A 16 10.47 -12.53 7.74
CA CYS A 16 9.11 -13.06 7.66
C CYS A 16 8.21 -11.99 7.05
N ALA A 17 7.71 -12.23 5.83
CA ALA A 17 6.65 -11.42 5.26
C ALA A 17 5.41 -11.49 6.17
N THR A 18 4.99 -10.33 6.67
CA THR A 18 3.90 -10.20 7.62
C THR A 18 2.59 -10.00 6.87
N ARG A 19 1.49 -10.62 7.34
CA ARG A 19 0.17 -10.31 6.81
C ARG A 19 -0.36 -9.08 7.52
N VAL A 20 -0.70 -8.06 6.75
CA VAL A 20 -1.33 -6.84 7.27
C VAL A 20 -2.79 -6.83 6.85
N THR A 21 -3.63 -6.27 7.70
CA THR A 21 -5.06 -6.10 7.42
C THR A 21 -5.39 -4.63 7.58
N SER A 22 -6.35 -4.13 6.80
CA SER A 22 -6.81 -2.74 6.96
C SER A 22 -7.16 -2.47 8.43
N LEU A 23 -6.73 -1.31 8.91
CA LEU A 23 -7.25 -0.74 10.14
C LEU A 23 -8.77 -0.66 10.01
N LYS A 24 -9.47 -1.05 11.07
CA LYS A 24 -10.92 -0.93 11.13
C LYS A 24 -11.25 0.49 11.57
N ASN A 25 -12.29 1.06 10.95
CA ASN A 25 -12.66 2.46 11.11
C ASN A 25 -12.62 2.94 12.57
N ASN A 26 -12.09 4.15 12.74
CA ASN A 26 -12.35 5.04 13.86
C ASN A 26 -11.89 4.59 15.26
N GLU A 27 -11.04 3.57 15.36
CA GLU A 27 -10.31 3.30 16.60
C GLU A 27 -9.16 4.32 16.74
N ASN A 28 -8.95 4.82 17.96
CA ASN A 28 -7.88 5.77 18.28
C ASN A 28 -6.51 5.06 18.24
N PHE A 29 -6.03 4.75 17.05
CA PHE A 29 -4.69 4.22 16.88
C PHE A 29 -3.69 5.36 16.96
N VAL A 30 -2.79 5.27 17.93
CA VAL A 30 -1.60 6.13 17.99
C VAL A 30 -0.53 5.42 17.16
N LEU A 31 -0.01 6.11 16.16
CA LEU A 31 1.06 5.59 15.33
C LEU A 31 2.33 5.42 16.16
N GLU A 32 3.02 4.29 16.00
CA GLU A 32 4.32 4.06 16.63
C GLU A 32 5.40 4.92 15.96
N GLN A 33 6.47 5.21 16.69
CA GLN A 33 7.62 5.95 16.17
C GLN A 33 8.30 5.16 15.03
N GLY A 34 8.73 5.86 13.96
CA GLY A 34 9.33 5.23 12.79
C GLY A 34 8.32 4.71 11.76
N LYS A 35 7.01 4.79 12.02
CA LYS A 35 5.96 4.34 11.10
C LYS A 35 5.28 5.50 10.37
N GLY A 36 4.57 5.17 9.29
CA GLY A 36 3.59 6.01 8.60
C GLY A 36 2.28 5.25 8.36
N TYR A 37 1.20 5.97 8.06
CA TYR A 37 0.00 5.34 7.49
C TYR A 37 0.17 5.24 5.97
N VAL A 38 -0.32 4.14 5.40
CA VAL A 38 -0.44 3.96 3.95
C VAL A 38 -1.91 3.82 3.60
N LEU A 39 -2.38 4.72 2.73
CA LEU A 39 -3.66 4.59 2.08
C LEU A 39 -3.45 4.03 0.67
N PHE A 40 -3.95 2.82 0.44
CA PHE A 40 -3.83 2.12 -0.83
C PHE A 40 -5.21 1.82 -1.40
N GLY A 41 -5.49 2.37 -2.58
CA GLY A 41 -6.69 2.05 -3.34
C GLY A 41 -6.50 0.78 -4.16
N ILE A 42 -7.54 -0.04 -4.26
CA ILE A 42 -7.57 -1.22 -5.12
C ILE A 42 -8.86 -1.19 -5.92
N GLN A 43 -8.73 -1.24 -7.25
CA GLN A 43 -9.83 -1.30 -8.18
C GLN A 43 -9.69 -2.58 -9.02
N THR A 44 -10.62 -3.51 -8.91
CA THR A 44 -10.55 -4.76 -9.67
C THR A 44 -11.92 -5.28 -10.07
N ASN A 45 -12.00 -5.93 -11.23
CA ASN A 45 -13.21 -6.60 -11.71
C ASN A 45 -13.19 -8.13 -11.48
N GLN A 46 -12.30 -8.58 -10.59
CA GLN A 46 -12.20 -9.96 -10.14
C GLN A 46 -11.62 -9.99 -8.73
N ASN A 47 -11.89 -11.07 -7.99
CA ASN A 47 -11.20 -11.29 -6.72
C ASN A 47 -9.71 -11.54 -6.96
N LEU A 48 -8.87 -10.90 -6.16
CA LEU A 48 -7.43 -11.13 -6.16
C LEU A 48 -7.07 -12.01 -4.97
N LYS A 49 -6.12 -12.91 -5.16
CA LYS A 49 -5.69 -13.81 -4.09
C LYS A 49 -4.73 -13.11 -3.14
N THR A 50 -3.66 -12.52 -3.67
CA THR A 50 -2.62 -11.90 -2.84
C THR A 50 -1.84 -10.83 -3.62
N ILE A 51 -1.57 -9.70 -2.99
CA ILE A 51 -0.58 -8.72 -3.44
C ILE A 51 0.63 -8.84 -2.51
N TYR A 52 1.81 -9.01 -3.08
CA TYR A 52 3.07 -9.04 -2.35
C TYR A 52 3.77 -7.70 -2.51
N ILE A 53 4.18 -7.12 -1.38
CA ILE A 53 4.86 -5.84 -1.33
C ILE A 53 6.13 -6.01 -0.49
N THR A 54 7.26 -5.60 -1.02
CA THR A 54 8.56 -5.69 -0.36
C THR A 54 9.05 -4.31 0.05
N GLY A 55 9.85 -4.22 1.11
CA GLY A 55 10.33 -2.94 1.62
C GLY A 55 11.05 -3.10 2.98
N PRO A 56 11.10 -2.04 3.81
CA PRO A 56 11.56 -2.14 5.20
C PRO A 56 10.86 -3.25 5.98
N GLN A 57 9.58 -3.48 5.68
CA GLN A 57 8.79 -4.60 6.17
C GLN A 57 8.08 -5.28 4.99
N ASP A 58 8.40 -6.54 4.71
CA ASP A 58 7.69 -7.30 3.68
C ASP A 58 6.24 -7.56 4.14
N ILE A 59 5.26 -7.22 3.29
CA ILE A 59 3.84 -7.40 3.59
C ILE A 59 3.08 -8.15 2.50
N GLN A 60 1.97 -8.76 2.92
CA GLN A 60 1.03 -9.43 2.04
C GLN A 60 -0.40 -8.95 2.31
N LEU A 61 -1.07 -8.49 1.26
CA LEU A 61 -2.50 -8.20 1.27
C LEU A 61 -3.24 -9.41 0.71
N THR A 62 -4.27 -9.89 1.39
CA THR A 62 -4.94 -11.15 1.04
C THR A 62 -6.37 -10.92 0.54
N SER A 63 -7.04 -11.96 0.07
CA SER A 63 -8.46 -11.90 -0.33
C SER A 63 -9.43 -11.43 0.77
N LYS A 64 -9.01 -11.37 2.03
CA LYS A 64 -9.79 -10.73 3.11
C LYS A 64 -9.82 -9.21 2.95
N ASP A 65 -8.73 -8.66 2.46
CA ASP A 65 -8.46 -7.23 2.28
C ASP A 65 -8.82 -6.79 0.85
N ILE A 66 -8.72 -7.72 -0.12
CA ILE A 66 -8.88 -7.43 -1.54
C ILE A 66 -10.13 -8.11 -2.09
N LYS A 67 -11.19 -7.33 -2.29
CA LYS A 67 -12.45 -7.79 -2.90
C LYS A 67 -12.64 -7.18 -4.28
N GLU A 68 -13.46 -7.82 -5.10
CA GLU A 68 -13.97 -7.20 -6.34
C GLU A 68 -14.64 -5.85 -6.05
N GLY A 69 -14.43 -4.87 -6.94
CA GLY A 69 -14.88 -3.49 -6.82
C GLY A 69 -13.77 -2.52 -6.41
N THR A 70 -14.18 -1.34 -5.93
CA THR A 70 -13.30 -0.32 -5.37
C THR A 70 -13.19 -0.51 -3.88
N ASN A 71 -11.96 -0.68 -3.38
CA ASN A 71 -11.68 -0.76 -1.95
C ASN A 71 -10.48 0.11 -1.59
N TYR A 72 -10.52 0.70 -0.41
CA TYR A 72 -9.38 1.38 0.19
C TYR A 72 -8.90 0.60 1.40
N LEU A 73 -7.58 0.53 1.55
CA LEU A 73 -6.91 -0.06 2.69
C LEU A 73 -6.10 1.04 3.37
N LEU A 74 -6.32 1.22 4.67
CA LEU A 74 -5.48 2.08 5.50
C LEU A 74 -4.73 1.19 6.49
N ILE A 75 -3.41 1.19 6.43
CA ILE A 75 -2.53 0.34 7.27
C ILE A 75 -1.37 1.16 7.83
N ASP A 76 -0.84 0.82 9.00
CA ASP A 76 0.42 1.36 9.48
C ASP A 76 1.60 0.49 8.99
N LEU A 77 2.67 1.13 8.53
CA LEU A 77 3.88 0.46 8.06
C LEU A 77 5.12 1.24 8.53
N GLU A 78 6.26 0.55 8.61
CA GLU A 78 7.56 1.20 8.79
C GLU A 78 7.81 2.23 7.68
N ALA A 79 8.40 3.37 8.02
CA ALA A 79 8.73 4.39 7.05
C ALA A 79 9.83 3.89 6.08
N GLY A 80 9.70 4.25 4.81
CA GLY A 80 10.68 3.92 3.77
C GLY A 80 10.05 3.58 2.42
N ILE A 81 10.87 3.03 1.53
CA ILE A 81 10.49 2.72 0.15
C ILE A 81 10.02 1.28 0.03
N TYR A 82 8.83 1.11 -0.55
CA TYR A 82 8.20 -0.17 -0.81
C TYR A 82 8.07 -0.40 -2.31
N THR A 83 8.00 -1.66 -2.73
CA THR A 83 7.80 -2.05 -4.12
C THR A 83 6.69 -3.10 -4.19
N LEU A 84 5.71 -2.91 -5.10
CA LEU A 84 4.78 -3.98 -5.46
C LEU A 84 5.55 -5.02 -6.29
N ASP A 85 5.83 -6.19 -5.70
CA ASP A 85 6.67 -7.22 -6.32
C ASP A 85 5.87 -8.10 -7.29
N ARG A 86 4.74 -8.62 -6.81
CA ARG A 86 3.90 -9.54 -7.59
C ARG A 86 2.46 -9.56 -7.13
N LEU A 87 1.59 -9.90 -8.07
CA LEU A 87 0.17 -10.10 -7.87
C LEU A 87 -0.21 -11.55 -8.18
N MET A 88 -0.88 -12.21 -7.25
CA MET A 88 -1.55 -13.49 -7.49
C MET A 88 -3.03 -13.25 -7.73
N LEU A 89 -3.50 -13.61 -8.92
CA LEU A 89 -4.92 -13.60 -9.25
C LEU A 89 -5.62 -14.79 -8.59
N ASP A 90 -5.00 -15.96 -8.68
CA ASP A 90 -5.44 -17.20 -8.04
C ASP A 90 -4.23 -18.10 -7.69
N ASN A 91 -4.44 -19.42 -7.52
CA ASN A 91 -3.37 -20.37 -7.22
C ASN A 91 -2.45 -20.69 -8.40
N LEU A 92 -2.88 -20.38 -9.63
CA LEU A 92 -2.23 -20.77 -10.89
C LEU A 92 -1.69 -19.55 -11.66
N TRP A 93 -2.32 -18.39 -11.52
CA TRP A 93 -1.99 -17.18 -12.26
C TRP A 93 -1.32 -16.14 -11.37
N GLN A 94 -0.06 -15.85 -11.70
CA GLN A 94 0.78 -14.83 -11.08
C GLN A 94 1.29 -13.84 -12.13
N LEU A 95 1.37 -12.58 -11.73
CA LEU A 95 1.96 -11.49 -12.50
C LEU A 95 3.12 -10.91 -11.69
N VAL A 96 4.31 -10.87 -12.28
CA VAL A 96 5.51 -10.29 -11.68
C VAL A 96 5.68 -8.88 -12.23
N LEU A 97 5.89 -7.91 -11.35
CA LEU A 97 5.94 -6.48 -11.66
C LEU A 97 7.42 -6.04 -11.74
N ASN A 98 8.06 -6.32 -12.88
CA ASN A 98 9.52 -6.18 -13.02
C ASN A 98 10.04 -4.75 -13.19
N ASP A 99 9.17 -3.75 -13.37
CA ASP A 99 9.56 -2.36 -13.62
C ASP A 99 9.46 -1.55 -12.33
N GLU A 100 10.46 -1.70 -11.46
CA GLU A 100 10.44 -1.19 -10.09
C GLU A 100 10.04 0.30 -9.99
N GLN A 101 10.45 1.14 -10.95
CA GLN A 101 10.14 2.58 -10.93
C GLN A 101 8.63 2.86 -11.02
N ASN A 102 7.87 2.00 -11.69
CA ASN A 102 6.43 2.16 -11.87
C ASN A 102 5.61 1.52 -10.74
N TRP A 103 6.27 0.80 -9.82
CA TRP A 103 5.63 0.02 -8.76
C TRP A 103 6.16 0.34 -7.36
N GLN A 104 7.03 1.36 -7.26
CA GLN A 104 7.56 1.86 -6.01
C GLN A 104 6.66 2.92 -5.41
N PHE A 105 6.62 2.94 -4.07
CA PHE A 105 5.97 3.98 -3.31
C PHE A 105 6.72 4.25 -2.00
N GLU A 106 6.55 5.44 -1.45
CA GLU A 106 7.16 5.89 -0.21
C GLU A 106 6.15 5.96 0.93
N VAL A 107 6.58 5.52 2.11
CA VAL A 107 5.86 5.67 3.37
C VAL A 107 6.60 6.70 4.21
N SER A 108 5.97 7.86 4.41
CA SER A 108 6.49 8.96 5.22
C SER A 108 6.14 8.79 6.69
N GLU A 109 7.13 8.98 7.57
CA GLU A 109 6.95 8.87 9.01
C GLU A 109 5.91 9.88 9.53
N GLY A 110 4.97 9.43 10.36
CA GLY A 110 3.96 10.28 11.00
C GLY A 110 2.90 10.85 10.06
N GLN A 111 2.89 10.46 8.78
CA GLN A 111 1.98 11.00 7.76
C GLN A 111 1.11 9.90 7.15
N ILE A 112 0.07 10.30 6.42
CA ILE A 112 -0.71 9.41 5.56
C ILE A 112 -0.11 9.49 4.17
N SER A 113 0.56 8.43 3.75
CA SER A 113 1.10 8.29 2.39
C SER A 113 0.04 7.65 1.51
N TYR A 114 -0.56 8.42 0.61
CA TYR A 114 -1.45 7.90 -0.42
C TYR A 114 -0.63 7.41 -1.61
N VAL A 115 -0.72 6.12 -1.91
CA VAL A 115 0.19 5.45 -2.85
C VAL A 115 -0.43 5.19 -4.22
N GLY A 116 -1.68 5.61 -4.43
CA GLY A 116 -2.43 5.41 -5.67
C GLY A 116 -3.46 4.27 -5.58
N HIS A 117 -4.10 4.01 -6.72
CA HIS A 117 -5.04 2.92 -6.93
C HIS A 117 -4.41 1.85 -7.81
N LEU A 118 -4.24 0.64 -7.27
CA LEU A 118 -3.89 -0.51 -8.08
C LEU A 118 -5.13 -0.95 -8.86
N GLU A 119 -5.15 -0.65 -10.15
CA GLU A 119 -6.20 -1.09 -11.06
C GLU A 119 -5.81 -2.42 -11.68
N VAL A 120 -6.62 -3.46 -11.48
CA VAL A 120 -6.43 -4.80 -12.05
C VAL A 120 -7.67 -5.18 -12.84
N ILE A 121 -7.62 -5.00 -14.15
CA ILE A 121 -8.77 -5.25 -15.02
C ILE A 121 -8.49 -6.44 -15.94
N ARG A 122 -9.25 -7.51 -15.75
CA ARG A 122 -9.26 -8.66 -16.67
C ARG A 122 -10.30 -8.46 -17.77
N ARG A 123 -9.88 -8.62 -19.03
CA ARG A 123 -10.74 -8.53 -20.21
C ARG A 123 -10.68 -9.81 -21.05
N GLY A 124 -11.81 -10.20 -21.63
CA GLY A 124 -11.93 -11.34 -22.54
C GLY A 124 -12.16 -12.67 -21.83
N ASN A 125 -13.05 -13.49 -22.40
CA ASN A 125 -13.49 -14.76 -21.78
C ASN A 125 -12.59 -15.95 -22.17
N TRP A 126 -12.13 -16.01 -23.43
CA TRP A 126 -11.40 -17.17 -23.96
C TRP A 126 -9.88 -17.00 -23.95
N TYR A 127 -9.40 -15.76 -24.06
CA TYR A 127 -8.00 -15.39 -23.95
C TYR A 127 -7.88 -14.18 -23.01
N PRO A 128 -7.93 -14.41 -21.69
CA PRO A 128 -7.99 -13.31 -20.74
C PRO A 128 -6.70 -12.50 -20.80
N LYS A 129 -6.85 -11.20 -21.00
CA LYS A 129 -5.76 -10.22 -20.85
C LYS A 129 -5.97 -9.50 -19.53
N VAL A 130 -4.89 -9.28 -18.80
CA VAL A 130 -4.91 -8.56 -17.54
C VAL A 130 -4.13 -7.28 -17.73
N ASN A 131 -4.81 -6.15 -17.52
CA ASN A 131 -4.19 -4.84 -17.49
C ASN A 131 -3.99 -4.47 -16.03
N ILE A 132 -2.78 -4.01 -15.69
CA ILE A 132 -2.43 -3.54 -14.36
C ILE A 132 -1.78 -2.18 -14.48
N GLU A 133 -2.24 -1.24 -13.66
CA GLU A 133 -1.68 0.10 -13.56
C GLU A 133 -1.85 0.64 -12.14
N LEU A 134 -0.96 1.54 -11.73
CA LEU A 134 -1.07 2.28 -10.48
C LEU A 134 -1.50 3.71 -10.81
N VAL A 135 -2.76 4.03 -10.52
CA VAL A 135 -3.40 5.29 -10.95
C VAL A 135 -3.49 6.26 -9.79
N ASN A 136 -3.07 7.50 -10.03
CA ASN A 136 -3.26 8.56 -9.06
C ASN A 136 -4.72 9.07 -9.10
N ARG A 137 -5.46 8.82 -8.02
CA ARG A 137 -6.81 9.35 -7.74
C ARG A 137 -6.87 10.17 -6.44
N SER A 138 -5.92 11.08 -6.21
CA SER A 138 -5.76 11.78 -4.91
C SER A 138 -7.04 12.47 -4.40
N SER A 139 -7.89 13.02 -5.27
CA SER A 139 -9.14 13.64 -4.86
C SER A 139 -10.14 12.63 -4.27
N GLU A 140 -10.29 11.46 -4.89
CA GLU A 140 -11.15 10.38 -4.38
C GLU A 140 -10.60 9.83 -3.05
N ALA A 141 -9.27 9.74 -2.95
CA ALA A 141 -8.61 9.28 -1.74
C ALA A 141 -8.82 10.24 -0.55
N LEU A 142 -8.79 11.55 -0.81
CA LEU A 142 -9.08 12.55 0.21
C LEU A 142 -10.54 12.44 0.70
N GLU A 143 -11.49 12.36 -0.23
CA GLU A 143 -12.92 12.20 0.11
C GLU A 143 -13.15 10.96 0.99
N PHE A 144 -12.47 9.84 0.67
CA PHE A 144 -12.52 8.64 1.48
C PHE A 144 -11.98 8.86 2.90
N LEU A 145 -10.82 9.52 3.04
CA LEU A 145 -10.23 9.81 4.35
C LEU A 145 -11.11 10.73 5.19
N GLU A 146 -11.68 11.78 4.60
CA GLU A 146 -12.57 12.71 5.29
C GLU A 146 -13.83 12.00 5.82
N LYS A 147 -14.37 11.07 5.02
CA LYS A 147 -15.58 10.33 5.38
C LYS A 147 -15.34 9.26 6.43
N ASP A 148 -14.31 8.44 6.26
CA ASP A 148 -14.16 7.18 7.01
C ASP A 148 -13.04 7.24 8.08
N TYR A 149 -12.11 8.21 7.98
CA TYR A 149 -10.92 8.33 8.84
C TYR A 149 -10.62 9.78 9.30
N SER A 150 -11.65 10.61 9.46
CA SER A 150 -11.51 12.03 9.85
C SER A 150 -10.64 12.26 11.09
N ASN A 151 -10.71 11.36 12.09
CA ASN A 151 -9.89 11.44 13.30
C ASN A 151 -8.39 11.31 13.06
N ILE A 152 -8.00 10.47 12.10
CA ILE A 152 -6.59 10.31 11.69
C ILE A 152 -6.19 11.53 10.85
N LEU A 153 -7.04 11.95 9.92
CA LEU A 153 -6.79 13.10 9.05
C LEU A 153 -6.58 14.42 9.82
N MET A 154 -7.24 14.59 10.98
CA MET A 154 -7.03 15.75 11.85
C MET A 154 -5.63 15.81 12.50
N ARG A 155 -4.92 14.68 12.59
CA ARG A 155 -3.64 14.56 13.32
C ARG A 155 -2.45 14.33 12.39
N ASN A 156 -2.72 13.85 11.19
CA ASN A 156 -1.71 13.41 10.24
C ASN A 156 -1.97 14.10 8.90
N SER A 157 -0.95 14.76 8.36
CA SER A 157 -1.00 15.31 7.00
C SER A 157 -1.01 14.18 5.98
N VAL A 158 -1.62 14.43 4.82
CA VAL A 158 -1.62 13.51 3.68
C VAL A 158 -0.55 13.95 2.69
N VAL A 159 0.21 12.99 2.17
CA VAL A 159 1.21 13.18 1.11
C VAL A 159 1.00 12.17 0.00
N TYR A 160 1.40 12.52 -1.22
CA TYR A 160 1.45 11.56 -2.31
C TYR A 160 2.75 10.76 -2.20
N GLY A 161 2.61 9.44 -2.02
CA GLY A 161 3.74 8.51 -1.94
C GLY A 161 3.85 7.59 -3.15
N GLY A 162 2.93 7.66 -4.12
CA GLY A 162 2.93 6.80 -5.30
C GLY A 162 4.03 7.14 -6.32
N PRO A 163 4.14 6.38 -7.43
CA PRO A 163 5.16 6.60 -8.45
C PRO A 163 4.98 7.96 -9.15
N GLY A 164 6.10 8.61 -9.45
CA GLY A 164 6.12 9.95 -10.03
C GLY A 164 6.03 11.07 -8.99
N GLN A 165 5.51 12.23 -9.39
CA GLN A 165 5.35 13.38 -8.52
C GLN A 165 3.95 13.97 -8.69
N ASP A 166 3.29 14.26 -7.59
CA ASP A 166 2.00 14.93 -7.56
C ASP A 166 1.93 15.86 -6.35
N ARG A 167 1.52 17.11 -6.58
CA ARG A 167 1.49 18.18 -5.57
C ARG A 167 0.08 18.52 -5.10
N PHE A 168 -0.91 17.66 -5.37
CA PHE A 168 -2.32 17.91 -5.04
C PHE A 168 -2.52 18.20 -3.54
N PHE A 169 -1.96 17.36 -2.66
CA PHE A 169 -2.11 17.56 -1.22
C PHE A 169 -1.36 18.78 -0.69
N GLU A 170 -0.17 19.06 -1.24
CA GLU A 170 0.58 20.30 -0.93
C GLU A 170 -0.24 21.54 -1.28
N PHE A 171 -0.80 21.55 -2.50
CA PHE A 171 -1.64 22.65 -2.99
C PHE A 171 -2.87 22.88 -2.11
N LEU A 172 -3.52 21.82 -1.62
CA LEU A 172 -4.64 21.94 -0.69
C LEU A 172 -4.22 22.45 0.69
N ALA A 173 -3.07 22.00 1.20
CA ALA A 173 -2.54 22.48 2.47
C ALA A 173 -2.25 23.99 2.41
N ASP A 174 -1.63 24.46 1.31
CA ASP A 174 -1.35 25.87 1.06
C ASP A 174 -2.65 26.71 1.04
N LEU A 175 -3.71 26.24 0.37
CA LEU A 175 -5.01 26.92 0.34
C LEU A 175 -5.70 27.01 1.70
N SER A 176 -5.47 26.04 2.59
CA SER A 176 -6.07 26.02 3.93
C SER A 176 -5.31 26.86 4.97
N GLY A 177 -4.07 27.26 4.64
CA GLY A 177 -3.18 28.07 5.47
C GLY A 177 -3.26 29.58 5.21
N GLU A 178 -4.00 30.02 4.19
CA GLU A 178 -4.41 31.43 3.95
C GLU A 178 -5.72 31.77 4.65
#